data_AF-A0A317GG81-F1
#
_entry.id   AF-A0A317GG81-F1
#
_cell.length_a   1.000
_cell.length_b   1.000
_cell.length_c   1.000
_cell.angle_alpha   90.00
_cell.angle_beta   90.00
_cell.angle_gamma   90.00
#
_symmetry.space_group_name_H-M   'P 1'
#
loop_
_entity.id
_entity.type
_entity.pdbx_description
1 polymer ?
#
loop_
_entity_poly.entity_id
_entity_poly.type
_entity_poly.pdbx_seq_one_letter_code
_entity_poly.pdbx_strand_id
1 'polypeptide(L)'
;MSELDTKLHKLGVDRIAISPYKQWSRGYMEPGNIGNGYVTGLKVDAGVRDKTDDEVLDGIVSYDRAETKNAYIGQINMTTASSFTGPQGHCIGYDLLRNPEVDTAEPLFTVKQWDGSELPIYDAKPLQDSLVEYFGTNDNRRHYPAPGSFIVCANKGVTAERPMNDSDMKPGQGYGVWSAIALSFAKDPAKDSSMFIEDAGVWETPNEDELIEYLKGRRKAIAKSIAECGQDANTSFKGSWIGFAHAMMEPGQIGNAITVAPYFSMPVDSIPGGSILTPDTDMDIMENLTMPKWLDKMGYKSLTANGAIKY
;
A
#
# COMPACT_ATOMS: atom_id res chain seq x y z
N MET A 1 14.91 -13.98 14.96
CA MET A 1 15.14 -14.10 13.51
C MET A 1 14.30 -15.23 12.95
N SER A 2 13.59 -14.94 11.87
CA SER A 2 12.79 -15.93 11.15
C SER A 2 13.68 -16.96 10.40
N GLU A 3 13.08 -18.07 9.95
CA GLU A 3 13.76 -19.04 9.09
C GLU A 3 14.24 -18.39 7.79
N LEU A 4 13.44 -17.46 7.25
CA LEU A 4 13.79 -16.69 6.05
C LEU A 4 15.03 -15.83 6.27
N ASP A 5 15.13 -15.09 7.37
CA ASP A 5 16.29 -14.25 7.65
C ASP A 5 17.54 -15.09 7.84
N THR A 6 17.41 -16.26 8.46
CA THR A 6 18.52 -17.21 8.60
C THR A 6 19.01 -17.70 7.22
N LYS A 7 18.10 -17.92 6.26
CA LYS A 7 18.44 -18.30 4.88
C LYS A 7 19.11 -17.14 4.14
N LEU A 8 18.60 -15.92 4.29
CA LEU A 8 19.09 -14.71 3.62
C LEU A 8 20.44 -14.22 4.16
N HIS A 9 20.66 -14.31 5.47
CA HIS A 9 21.96 -13.99 6.08
C HIS A 9 23.08 -14.88 5.53
N LYS A 10 22.80 -16.15 5.23
CA LYS A 10 23.78 -17.05 4.55
C LYS A 10 24.11 -16.60 3.13
N LEU A 11 23.23 -15.83 2.50
CA LEU A 11 23.41 -15.22 1.17
C LEU A 11 23.97 -13.79 1.26
N GLY A 12 24.26 -13.28 2.47
CA GLY A 12 24.76 -11.92 2.68
C GLY A 12 23.69 -10.83 2.55
N VAL A 13 22.41 -11.18 2.65
CA VAL A 13 21.28 -10.23 2.62
C VAL A 13 20.74 -10.05 4.02
N ASP A 14 20.89 -8.87 4.62
CA ASP A 14 20.16 -8.46 5.83
C ASP A 14 18.87 -7.72 5.47
N ARG A 15 17.85 -7.88 6.30
CA ARG A 15 16.54 -7.21 6.14
C ARG A 15 16.29 -6.14 7.21
N ILE A 16 17.35 -5.68 7.86
CA ILE A 16 17.26 -4.63 8.87
C ILE A 16 16.75 -3.35 8.20
N ALA A 17 15.64 -2.80 8.68
CA ALA A 17 14.96 -1.65 8.08
C ALA A 17 14.71 -0.54 9.11
N ILE A 18 15.77 -0.07 9.78
CA ILE A 18 15.69 0.89 10.89
C ILE A 18 16.25 2.24 10.46
N SER A 19 15.61 3.33 10.89
CA SER A 19 16.10 4.70 10.74
C SER A 19 16.48 5.27 12.10
N PRO A 20 17.47 6.18 12.17
CA PRO A 20 17.86 6.84 13.42
C PRO A 20 16.84 7.87 13.91
N TYR A 21 15.74 8.06 13.17
CA TYR A 21 14.69 8.98 13.57
C TYR A 21 13.89 8.41 14.75
N LYS A 22 13.34 9.33 15.53
CA LYS A 22 12.47 9.02 16.65
C LYS A 22 11.03 8.85 16.20
N GLN A 23 10.51 9.84 15.49
CA GLN A 23 9.09 9.87 15.14
C GLN A 23 8.79 9.35 13.74
N TRP A 24 9.55 9.81 12.74
CA TRP A 24 9.19 9.66 11.33
C TRP A 24 9.84 8.45 10.69
N SER A 25 9.09 7.78 9.83
CA SER A 25 9.69 6.86 8.87
C SER A 25 10.53 7.63 7.86
N ARG A 26 11.54 6.96 7.32
CA ARG A 26 12.50 7.55 6.40
C ARG A 26 12.51 6.79 5.07
N GLY A 27 12.82 7.45 3.95
CA GLY A 27 12.96 6.74 2.68
C GLY A 27 14.09 5.73 2.75
N TYR A 28 13.86 4.51 2.26
CA TYR A 28 14.84 3.43 2.47
C TYR A 28 16.19 3.70 1.78
N MET A 29 16.18 4.40 0.64
CA MET A 29 17.40 4.80 -0.10
C MET A 29 18.09 6.04 0.47
N GLU A 30 17.52 6.69 1.49
CA GLU A 30 18.14 7.89 2.06
C GLU A 30 19.35 7.51 2.93
N PRO A 31 20.45 8.29 2.88
CA PRO A 31 21.70 7.92 3.54
C PRO A 31 21.58 7.97 5.07
N GLY A 32 22.01 6.92 5.77
CA GLY A 32 22.05 6.87 7.24
C GLY A 32 20.92 6.07 7.88
N ASN A 33 20.12 5.33 7.11
CA ASN A 33 19.40 4.18 7.64
C ASN A 33 20.38 3.10 8.13
N ILE A 34 19.92 2.26 9.05
CA ILE A 34 20.66 1.11 9.57
C ILE A 34 20.10 -0.14 8.90
N GLY A 35 21.00 -0.93 8.32
CA GLY A 35 20.65 -2.09 7.51
C GLY A 35 20.41 -1.77 6.04
N ASN A 36 20.19 -2.82 5.27
CA ASN A 36 19.92 -2.76 3.84
C ASN A 36 18.47 -3.17 3.50
N GLY A 37 17.64 -3.46 4.50
CA GLY A 37 16.24 -3.82 4.33
C GLY A 37 15.32 -2.62 4.18
N TYR A 38 14.06 -2.90 3.89
CA TYR A 38 13.01 -1.89 3.85
C TYR A 38 11.66 -2.48 4.26
N VAL A 39 10.76 -1.60 4.68
CA VAL A 39 9.36 -1.88 4.94
C VAL A 39 8.52 -1.28 3.82
N THR A 40 7.46 -1.99 3.44
CA THR A 40 6.44 -1.51 2.51
C THR A 40 5.04 -1.78 3.04
N GLY A 41 4.03 -1.20 2.39
CA GLY A 41 2.62 -1.34 2.73
C GLY A 41 1.74 -0.97 1.55
N LEU A 42 0.43 -1.17 1.69
CA LEU A 42 -0.53 -0.92 0.61
C LEU A 42 -1.33 0.35 0.90
N LYS A 43 -1.22 1.36 0.05
CA LYS A 43 -2.10 2.54 0.06
C LYS A 43 -2.87 2.63 -1.25
N VAL A 44 -4.17 2.84 -1.15
CA VAL A 44 -5.04 3.30 -2.23
C VAL A 44 -5.98 4.34 -1.64
N ASP A 45 -6.18 5.44 -2.36
CA ASP A 45 -7.09 6.50 -1.94
C ASP A 45 -7.58 7.30 -3.13
N ALA A 46 -8.74 7.91 -2.99
CA ALA A 46 -9.27 8.89 -3.92
C ALA A 46 -9.62 10.21 -3.22
N GLY A 47 -9.10 11.32 -3.77
CA GLY A 47 -9.37 12.69 -3.34
C GLY A 47 -10.17 13.46 -4.38
N VAL A 48 -11.14 14.27 -3.93
CA VAL A 48 -11.97 15.11 -4.80
C VAL A 48 -11.85 16.57 -4.40
N ARG A 49 -12.05 17.49 -5.36
CA ARG A 49 -12.17 18.93 -5.10
C ARG A 49 -13.06 19.61 -6.11
N ASP A 50 -13.55 20.79 -5.74
CA ASP A 50 -14.24 21.67 -6.69
C ASP A 50 -13.26 22.13 -7.77
N LYS A 51 -13.70 22.02 -9.02
CA LYS A 51 -12.96 22.40 -10.21
C LYS A 51 -12.87 23.91 -10.31
N THR A 52 -11.75 24.39 -10.80
CA THR A 52 -11.52 25.80 -11.13
C THR A 52 -11.11 25.95 -12.59
N ASP A 53 -10.88 27.19 -13.03
CA ASP A 53 -10.33 27.46 -14.37
C ASP A 53 -8.82 27.20 -14.44
N ASP A 54 -8.19 26.78 -13.35
CA ASP A 54 -6.76 26.45 -13.25
C ASP A 54 -6.57 24.93 -13.16
N GLU A 55 -6.34 24.30 -14.31
CA GLU A 55 -6.11 22.85 -14.42
C GLU A 55 -4.89 22.38 -13.63
N VAL A 56 -3.87 23.23 -13.48
CA VAL A 56 -2.64 22.90 -12.74
C VAL A 56 -2.94 22.82 -11.25
N LEU A 57 -3.62 23.83 -10.73
CA LEU A 57 -4.08 23.87 -9.34
C LEU A 57 -5.02 22.69 -9.02
N ASP A 58 -5.94 22.39 -9.94
CA ASP A 58 -6.90 21.31 -9.81
C ASP A 58 -6.22 19.93 -9.75
N GLY A 59 -5.28 19.68 -10.68
CA GLY A 59 -4.50 18.44 -10.71
C GLY A 59 -3.63 18.25 -9.47
N ILE A 60 -2.90 19.29 -9.06
CA ILE A 60 -1.99 19.23 -7.89
C ILE A 60 -2.78 18.97 -6.61
N VAL A 61 -3.82 19.75 -6.33
CA VAL A 61 -4.51 19.66 -5.04
C VAL A 61 -5.36 18.39 -4.94
N SER A 62 -5.95 17.92 -6.04
CA SER A 62 -6.68 16.64 -6.03
C SER A 62 -5.75 15.47 -5.72
N TYR A 63 -4.53 15.48 -6.27
CA TYR A 63 -3.48 14.50 -5.97
C TYR A 63 -3.05 14.57 -4.50
N ASP A 64 -2.69 15.75 -3.99
CA ASP A 64 -2.28 15.93 -2.58
C ASP A 64 -3.39 15.52 -1.59
N ARG A 65 -4.66 15.73 -1.94
CA ARG A 65 -5.80 15.24 -1.14
C ARG A 65 -5.83 13.71 -1.06
N ALA A 66 -5.52 13.02 -2.15
CA ALA A 66 -5.43 11.56 -2.14
C ALA A 66 -4.22 11.07 -1.31
N GLU A 67 -3.07 11.74 -1.38
CA GLU A 67 -1.89 11.41 -0.58
C GLU A 67 -2.12 11.55 0.94
N THR A 68 -2.89 12.56 1.33
CA THR A 68 -3.16 12.88 2.75
C THR A 68 -4.35 12.14 3.34
N LYS A 69 -5.22 11.52 2.52
CA LYS A 69 -6.35 10.69 2.95
C LYS A 69 -5.87 9.37 3.56
N ASN A 70 -6.59 8.86 4.57
CA ASN A 70 -6.31 7.60 5.25
C ASN A 70 -4.85 7.45 5.68
N ALA A 71 -4.09 6.50 5.15
CA ALA A 71 -2.67 6.32 5.51
C ALA A 71 -1.88 7.55 5.04
N TYR A 72 -1.46 8.39 5.98
CA TYR A 72 -0.89 9.69 5.66
C TYR A 72 0.52 9.53 5.06
N ILE A 73 0.67 9.92 3.79
CA ILE A 73 1.97 9.99 3.11
C ILE A 73 2.23 11.39 2.51
N GLY A 74 1.43 12.39 2.86
CA GLY A 74 1.59 13.74 2.31
C GLY A 74 2.90 14.41 2.73
N GLN A 75 3.31 15.41 1.95
CA GLN A 75 4.55 16.19 2.13
C GLN A 75 5.84 15.41 1.90
N ILE A 76 5.82 14.38 1.06
CA ILE A 76 7.02 13.64 0.64
C ILE A 76 7.49 14.08 -0.74
N ASN A 77 8.74 13.77 -1.07
CA ASN A 77 9.22 13.70 -2.43
C ASN A 77 9.06 12.25 -2.92
N MET A 78 8.05 11.98 -3.75
CA MET A 78 7.82 10.63 -4.28
C MET A 78 8.74 10.33 -5.47
N THR A 79 9.43 9.18 -5.43
CA THR A 79 10.22 8.65 -6.55
C THR A 79 9.64 7.34 -7.04
N THR A 80 9.25 7.25 -8.31
CA THR A 80 8.63 6.03 -8.85
C THR A 80 9.64 4.90 -9.03
N ALA A 81 9.29 3.70 -8.55
CA ALA A 81 9.99 2.44 -8.75
C ALA A 81 9.14 1.41 -9.49
N SER A 82 9.80 0.35 -9.95
CA SER A 82 9.12 -0.85 -10.45
C SER A 82 8.46 -1.63 -9.31
N SER A 83 7.37 -2.32 -9.63
CA SER A 83 6.39 -2.86 -8.68
C SER A 83 6.80 -4.19 -8.01
N PHE A 84 7.87 -4.21 -7.19
CA PHE A 84 8.38 -5.44 -6.55
C PHE A 84 8.85 -5.24 -5.10
N THR A 85 8.61 -6.24 -4.24
CA THR A 85 9.23 -6.36 -2.91
C THR A 85 9.95 -7.70 -2.75
N GLY A 86 11.27 -7.64 -2.68
CA GLY A 86 12.17 -8.80 -2.79
C GLY A 86 12.74 -9.28 -1.47
N PRO A 87 13.88 -10.00 -1.51
CA PRO A 87 14.55 -10.55 -0.32
C PRO A 87 14.80 -9.56 0.82
N GLN A 88 14.95 -8.26 0.51
CA GLN A 88 15.22 -7.20 1.50
C GLN A 88 13.95 -6.65 2.18
N GLY A 89 12.77 -6.96 1.64
CA GLY A 89 11.52 -6.29 2.00
C GLY A 89 10.76 -6.97 3.12
N HIS A 90 10.03 -6.17 3.89
CA HIS A 90 8.95 -6.60 4.77
C HIS A 90 7.66 -5.87 4.41
N CYS A 91 6.52 -6.56 4.41
CA CYS A 91 5.22 -5.92 4.31
C CYS A 91 4.60 -5.72 5.70
N ILE A 92 4.22 -4.49 6.02
CA ILE A 92 3.47 -4.18 7.24
C ILE A 92 2.08 -4.82 7.20
N GLY A 93 1.62 -5.34 8.33
CA GLY A 93 0.38 -6.11 8.43
C GLY A 93 0.51 -7.57 8.02
N TYR A 94 1.61 -7.97 7.36
CA TYR A 94 1.86 -9.35 6.94
C TYR A 94 3.12 -9.95 7.59
N ASP A 95 4.29 -9.39 7.27
CA ASP A 95 5.58 -9.83 7.82
C ASP A 95 5.88 -9.15 9.16
N LEU A 96 5.58 -7.85 9.26
CA LEU A 96 5.72 -7.04 10.48
C LEU A 96 4.34 -6.63 10.98
N LEU A 97 4.17 -6.58 12.29
CA LEU A 97 2.92 -6.13 12.91
C LEU A 97 1.70 -6.86 12.34
N ARG A 98 1.78 -8.20 12.26
CA ARG A 98 0.79 -9.02 11.56
C ARG A 98 -0.64 -8.67 11.98
N ASN A 99 -1.50 -8.35 11.01
CA ASN A 99 -2.91 -8.11 11.25
C ASN A 99 -3.62 -9.47 11.40
N PRO A 100 -4.28 -9.75 12.54
CA PRO A 100 -4.95 -11.04 12.75
C PRO A 100 -5.97 -11.42 11.68
N GLU A 101 -6.59 -10.45 11.00
CA GLU A 101 -7.53 -10.72 9.92
C GLU A 101 -6.88 -11.43 8.73
N VAL A 102 -5.56 -11.30 8.56
CA VAL A 102 -4.79 -12.03 7.53
C VAL A 102 -4.85 -13.54 7.77
N ASP A 103 -4.86 -13.98 9.02
CA ASP A 103 -4.85 -15.41 9.38
C ASP A 103 -6.24 -16.07 9.33
N THR A 104 -7.30 -15.26 9.35
CA THR A 104 -8.69 -15.73 9.29
C THR A 104 -9.38 -15.41 7.97
N ALA A 105 -8.68 -14.75 7.04
CA ALA A 105 -9.25 -14.40 5.74
C ALA A 105 -9.48 -15.66 4.89
N GLU A 106 -10.66 -15.74 4.30
CA GLU A 106 -10.99 -16.76 3.31
C GLU A 106 -10.68 -16.26 1.90
N PRO A 107 -10.15 -17.10 1.00
CA PRO A 107 -9.96 -16.72 -0.40
C PRO A 107 -11.28 -16.35 -1.07
N LEU A 108 -11.30 -15.23 -1.80
CA LEU A 108 -12.43 -14.82 -2.63
C LEU A 108 -12.62 -15.76 -3.83
N PHE A 109 -11.50 -16.20 -4.41
CA PHE A 109 -11.40 -17.18 -5.50
C PHE A 109 -9.93 -17.60 -5.65
N THR A 110 -9.64 -18.50 -6.59
CA THR A 110 -8.28 -18.88 -6.99
C THR A 110 -8.04 -18.64 -8.47
N VAL A 111 -6.78 -18.45 -8.85
CA VAL A 111 -6.33 -18.44 -10.24
C VAL A 111 -5.20 -19.45 -10.43
N LYS A 112 -5.19 -20.15 -11.56
CA LYS A 112 -4.13 -21.11 -11.88
C LYS A 112 -2.83 -20.39 -12.26
N GLN A 113 -1.73 -20.82 -11.67
CA GLN A 113 -0.38 -20.35 -11.95
C GLN A 113 0.29 -21.18 -13.05
N TRP A 114 1.40 -20.69 -13.60
CA TRP A 114 2.16 -21.36 -14.66
C TRP A 114 2.74 -22.72 -14.23
N ASP A 115 3.05 -22.89 -12.95
CA ASP A 115 3.51 -24.16 -12.35
C ASP A 115 2.36 -25.16 -12.12
N GLY A 116 1.12 -24.79 -12.50
CA GLY A 116 -0.08 -25.58 -12.35
C GLY A 116 -0.74 -25.50 -10.98
N SER A 117 -0.15 -24.81 -10.00
CA SER A 117 -0.74 -24.61 -8.68
C SER A 117 -1.83 -23.51 -8.67
N GLU A 118 -2.66 -23.51 -7.63
CA GLU A 118 -3.68 -22.49 -7.42
C GLU A 118 -3.12 -21.34 -6.57
N LEU A 119 -3.36 -20.10 -6.99
CA LEU A 119 -3.07 -18.88 -6.25
C LEU A 119 -4.36 -18.36 -5.61
N PRO A 120 -4.50 -18.42 -4.27
CA PRO A 120 -5.65 -17.83 -3.59
C PRO A 120 -5.58 -16.29 -3.62
N ILE A 121 -6.72 -15.68 -3.90
CA ILE A 121 -6.91 -14.22 -3.98
C ILE A 121 -7.75 -13.74 -2.80
N TYR A 122 -7.26 -12.74 -2.08
CA TYR A 122 -7.85 -12.16 -0.88
C TYR A 122 -8.17 -10.68 -1.09
N ASP A 123 -9.05 -10.15 -0.24
CA ASP A 123 -9.24 -8.70 -0.13
C ASP A 123 -8.11 -8.06 0.69
N ALA A 124 -7.50 -6.99 0.18
CA ALA A 124 -6.33 -6.39 0.83
C ALA A 124 -6.64 -5.48 2.02
N LYS A 125 -7.90 -5.34 2.44
CA LYS A 125 -8.29 -4.44 3.53
C LYS A 125 -7.46 -4.61 4.82
N PRO A 126 -7.13 -5.82 5.29
CA PRO A 126 -6.26 -5.97 6.46
C PRO A 126 -4.87 -5.31 6.31
N LEU A 127 -4.29 -5.34 5.11
CA LEU A 127 -2.98 -4.76 4.82
C LEU A 127 -3.05 -3.24 4.62
N GLN A 128 -4.13 -2.75 4.01
CA GLN A 128 -4.39 -1.31 3.88
C GLN A 128 -4.58 -0.66 5.26
N ASP A 129 -5.45 -1.27 6.08
CA ASP A 129 -5.71 -0.83 7.45
C ASP A 129 -4.44 -0.85 8.31
N SER A 130 -3.56 -1.82 8.10
CA SER A 130 -2.29 -1.90 8.83
C SER A 130 -1.37 -0.71 8.58
N LEU A 131 -1.34 -0.21 7.33
CA LEU A 131 -0.55 0.98 7.01
C LEU A 131 -1.16 2.25 7.63
N VAL A 132 -2.50 2.35 7.69
CA VAL A 132 -3.19 3.43 8.41
C VAL A 132 -2.84 3.41 9.89
N GLU A 133 -2.84 2.23 10.53
CA GLU A 133 -2.45 2.13 11.94
C GLU A 133 -1.00 2.53 12.17
N TYR A 134 -0.10 2.23 11.23
CA TYR A 134 1.31 2.56 11.42
C TYR A 134 1.66 4.03 11.14
N PHE A 135 1.22 4.57 10.00
CA PHE A 135 1.48 5.97 9.64
C PHE A 135 0.54 6.96 10.34
N GLY A 136 -0.65 6.51 10.73
CA GLY A 136 -1.72 7.38 11.18
C GLY A 136 -2.42 8.09 10.02
N THR A 137 -3.35 8.98 10.37
CA THR A 137 -4.09 9.83 9.44
C THR A 137 -3.61 11.27 9.50
N ASN A 138 -4.11 12.14 8.62
CA ASN A 138 -3.76 13.57 8.67
C ASN A 138 -4.00 14.21 10.03
N ASP A 139 -5.11 13.84 10.69
CA ASP A 139 -5.52 14.40 11.98
C ASP A 139 -4.99 13.61 13.18
N ASN A 140 -4.44 12.42 12.95
CA ASN A 140 -3.84 11.56 13.97
C ASN A 140 -2.57 10.90 13.43
N ARG A 141 -1.54 11.73 13.19
CA ARG A 141 -0.25 11.32 12.61
C ARG A 141 0.57 10.49 13.61
N ARG A 142 1.16 9.41 13.13
CA ARG A 142 2.04 8.50 13.91
C ARG A 142 3.44 8.47 13.31
N HIS A 143 3.84 7.34 12.71
CA HIS A 143 5.16 7.10 12.15
C HIS A 143 5.20 7.33 10.65
N TYR A 144 4.45 8.32 10.17
CA TYR A 144 4.43 8.72 8.77
C TYR A 144 5.83 9.14 8.26
N PRO A 145 6.05 9.14 6.93
CA PRO A 145 7.29 9.61 6.34
C PRO A 145 7.67 11.04 6.77
N ALA A 146 8.96 11.31 6.95
CA ALA A 146 9.42 12.65 7.35
C ALA A 146 9.05 13.71 6.28
N PRO A 147 8.60 14.91 6.67
CA PRO A 147 8.33 15.97 5.69
C PRO A 147 9.56 16.30 4.84
N GLY A 148 9.39 16.28 3.51
CA GLY A 148 10.44 16.50 2.52
C GLY A 148 11.37 15.29 2.29
N SER A 149 11.13 14.15 2.94
CA SER A 149 11.89 12.92 2.68
C SER A 149 11.66 12.38 1.27
N PHE A 150 12.68 11.73 0.73
CA PHE A 150 12.59 11.06 -0.58
C PHE A 150 12.11 9.63 -0.38
N ILE A 151 10.83 9.39 -0.63
CA ILE A 151 10.23 8.06 -0.53
C ILE A 151 10.11 7.47 -1.93
N VAL A 152 10.82 6.38 -2.14
CA VAL A 152 10.61 5.56 -3.34
C VAL A 152 9.28 4.84 -3.17
N CYS A 153 8.47 4.81 -4.23
CA CYS A 153 7.16 4.17 -4.25
C CYS A 153 6.96 3.40 -5.56
N ALA A 154 6.35 2.22 -5.51
CA ALA A 154 5.61 1.73 -6.66
C ALA A 154 4.28 2.50 -6.66
N ASN A 155 3.98 3.24 -7.72
CA ASN A 155 2.80 4.09 -7.75
C ASN A 155 2.19 4.20 -9.14
N LYS A 156 0.87 4.40 -9.16
CA LYS A 156 0.09 4.83 -10.33
C LYS A 156 -1.06 5.72 -9.85
N GLY A 157 -1.60 6.55 -10.72
CA GLY A 157 -2.81 7.30 -10.43
C GLY A 157 -3.58 7.66 -11.69
N VAL A 158 -4.79 8.16 -11.48
CA VAL A 158 -5.67 8.67 -12.54
C VAL A 158 -6.36 9.93 -12.05
N THR A 159 -6.48 10.92 -12.93
CA THR A 159 -7.21 12.16 -12.68
C THR A 159 -8.33 12.28 -13.71
N ALA A 160 -9.53 12.60 -13.26
CA ALA A 160 -10.64 12.90 -14.15
C ALA A 160 -11.56 13.96 -13.55
N GLU A 161 -12.18 14.74 -14.40
CA GLU A 161 -13.20 15.70 -14.01
C GLU A 161 -14.60 15.21 -14.36
N ARG A 162 -15.58 15.67 -13.57
CA ARG A 162 -16.99 15.62 -13.92
C ARG A 162 -17.44 17.05 -14.28
N PRO A 163 -17.90 17.31 -15.51
CA PRO A 163 -18.40 18.63 -15.90
C PRO A 163 -19.64 19.04 -15.08
N MET A 164 -19.99 20.33 -15.12
CA MET A 164 -21.20 20.85 -14.45
C MET A 164 -22.49 20.26 -15.01
N ASN A 165 -22.53 19.97 -16.32
CA ASN A 165 -23.65 19.29 -16.96
C ASN A 165 -23.14 18.01 -17.62
N ASP A 166 -23.84 16.90 -17.37
CA ASP A 166 -23.48 15.59 -17.92
C ASP A 166 -23.50 15.57 -19.47
N SER A 167 -24.29 16.44 -20.12
CA SER A 167 -24.31 16.59 -21.59
C SER A 167 -22.98 17.09 -22.17
N ASP A 168 -22.14 17.71 -21.35
CA ASP A 168 -20.88 18.33 -21.76
C ASP A 168 -19.69 17.36 -21.62
N MET A 169 -19.96 16.10 -21.27
CA MET A 169 -18.94 15.10 -20.99
C MET A 169 -18.10 14.76 -22.22
N LYS A 170 -16.77 14.85 -22.05
CA LYS A 170 -15.75 14.61 -23.07
C LYS A 170 -14.97 13.32 -22.77
N PRO A 171 -14.26 12.76 -23.77
CA PRO A 171 -13.35 11.64 -23.52
C PRO A 171 -12.35 11.97 -22.39
N GLY A 172 -12.16 11.03 -21.47
CA GLY A 172 -11.28 11.20 -20.29
C GLY A 172 -11.94 11.86 -19.08
N GLN A 173 -13.19 12.32 -19.21
CA GLN A 173 -14.03 12.76 -18.09
C GLN A 173 -14.92 11.62 -17.60
N GLY A 174 -15.49 11.75 -16.40
CA GLY A 174 -16.39 10.74 -15.86
C GLY A 174 -17.05 11.15 -14.56
N TYR A 175 -17.84 10.24 -14.00
CA TYR A 175 -18.58 10.43 -12.75
C TYR A 175 -17.75 10.01 -11.53
N GLY A 176 -16.77 9.13 -11.72
CA GLY A 176 -15.93 8.64 -10.63
C GLY A 176 -14.51 8.36 -11.06
N VAL A 177 -13.62 8.21 -10.09
CA VAL A 177 -12.25 7.72 -10.24
C VAL A 177 -12.02 6.57 -9.29
N TRP A 178 -11.18 5.61 -9.69
CA TRP A 178 -10.82 4.47 -8.85
C TRP A 178 -9.36 4.07 -9.03
N SER A 179 -8.79 3.47 -8.01
CA SER A 179 -7.45 2.87 -8.00
C SER A 179 -7.47 1.49 -7.37
N ALA A 180 -6.48 0.67 -7.71
CA ALA A 180 -6.31 -0.69 -7.22
C ALA A 180 -4.84 -0.99 -6.96
N ILE A 181 -4.59 -1.73 -5.88
CA ILE A 181 -3.28 -2.28 -5.57
C ILE A 181 -3.40 -3.76 -5.22
N ALA A 182 -2.48 -4.56 -5.74
CA ALA A 182 -2.32 -5.96 -5.39
C ALA A 182 -0.91 -6.24 -4.90
N LEU A 183 -0.76 -7.07 -3.87
CA LEU A 183 0.53 -7.63 -3.45
C LEU A 183 0.46 -9.15 -3.46
N SER A 184 1.33 -9.78 -4.26
CA SER A 184 1.44 -11.23 -4.41
C SER A 184 2.73 -11.72 -3.77
N PHE A 185 2.62 -12.50 -2.70
CA PHE A 185 3.77 -12.97 -1.93
C PHE A 185 4.40 -14.19 -2.59
N ALA A 186 5.71 -14.18 -2.84
CA ALA A 186 6.43 -15.31 -3.43
C ALA A 186 6.37 -16.56 -2.54
N LYS A 187 6.38 -17.75 -3.16
CA LYS A 187 6.47 -19.03 -2.41
C LYS A 187 7.85 -19.22 -1.77
N ASP A 188 8.92 -18.86 -2.48
CA ASP A 188 10.29 -18.82 -1.95
C ASP A 188 10.84 -17.39 -1.99
N PRO A 189 10.56 -16.56 -0.97
CA PRO A 189 11.00 -15.16 -0.93
C PRO A 189 12.52 -14.98 -0.83
N ALA A 190 13.30 -16.06 -0.62
CA ALA A 190 14.75 -16.00 -0.70
C ALA A 190 15.30 -16.13 -2.13
N LYS A 191 14.46 -16.52 -3.08
CA LYS A 191 14.80 -16.69 -4.50
C LYS A 191 14.06 -15.69 -5.37
N ASP A 192 12.74 -15.57 -5.15
CA ASP A 192 11.86 -14.82 -6.02
C ASP A 192 11.30 -13.59 -5.29
N SER A 193 11.12 -12.48 -6.02
CA SER A 193 10.48 -11.29 -5.47
C SER A 193 8.97 -11.48 -5.35
N SER A 194 8.39 -10.96 -4.27
CA SER A 194 6.96 -10.66 -4.25
C SER A 194 6.68 -9.48 -5.19
N MET A 195 5.45 -9.39 -5.69
CA MET A 195 5.12 -8.49 -6.79
C MET A 195 3.91 -7.62 -6.47
N PHE A 196 4.04 -6.33 -6.75
CA PHE A 196 2.93 -5.39 -6.77
C PHE A 196 2.31 -5.32 -8.18
N ILE A 197 0.98 -5.20 -8.26
CA ILE A 197 0.28 -4.82 -9.49
C ILE A 197 -0.67 -3.67 -9.16
N GLU A 198 -0.62 -2.64 -9.98
CA GLU A 198 -1.29 -1.37 -9.75
C GLU A 198 -2.11 -0.97 -10.97
N ASP A 199 -3.36 -0.61 -10.73
CA ASP A 199 -4.30 -0.21 -11.77
C ASP A 199 -5.12 1.00 -11.31
N ALA A 200 -5.61 1.79 -12.26
CA ALA A 200 -6.44 2.95 -11.98
C ALA A 200 -7.29 3.29 -13.21
N GLY A 201 -8.47 3.87 -12.98
CA GLY A 201 -9.36 4.21 -14.08
C GLY A 201 -10.44 5.23 -13.72
N VAL A 202 -11.14 5.65 -14.77
CA VAL A 202 -12.29 6.55 -14.70
C VAL A 202 -13.57 5.70 -14.75
N TRP A 203 -14.61 6.14 -14.05
CA TRP A 203 -15.93 5.53 -14.06
C TRP A 203 -16.92 6.41 -14.83
N GLU A 204 -17.63 5.79 -15.77
CA GLU A 204 -18.41 6.50 -16.79
C GLU A 204 -19.93 6.54 -16.51
N THR A 205 -20.41 5.89 -15.44
CA THR A 205 -21.83 5.94 -15.05
C THR A 205 -22.00 6.62 -13.69
N PRO A 206 -23.15 7.26 -13.41
CA PRO A 206 -23.40 7.89 -12.11
C PRO A 206 -23.69 6.88 -10.98
N ASN A 207 -23.77 5.57 -11.28
CA ASN A 207 -24.18 4.55 -10.33
C ASN A 207 -22.97 3.95 -9.59
N GLU A 208 -22.85 4.26 -8.31
CA GLU A 208 -21.76 3.77 -7.45
C GLU A 208 -21.84 2.25 -7.20
N ASP A 209 -23.05 1.67 -7.11
CA ASP A 209 -23.19 0.22 -6.92
C ASP A 209 -22.67 -0.57 -8.13
N GLU A 210 -22.88 -0.04 -9.34
CA GLU A 210 -22.31 -0.61 -10.57
C GLU A 210 -20.79 -0.52 -10.60
N LEU A 211 -20.21 0.59 -10.10
CA LEU A 211 -18.76 0.71 -9.92
C LEU A 211 -18.24 -0.37 -8.97
N ILE A 212 -18.90 -0.57 -7.83
CA ILE A 212 -18.50 -1.58 -6.85
C ILE A 212 -18.52 -3.00 -7.47
N GLU A 213 -19.56 -3.34 -8.24
CA GLU A 213 -19.61 -4.60 -8.98
C GLU A 213 -18.53 -4.70 -10.07
N TYR A 214 -18.25 -3.61 -10.78
CA TYR A 214 -17.14 -3.54 -11.74
C TYR A 214 -15.80 -3.83 -11.06
N LEU A 215 -15.52 -3.23 -9.89
CA LEU A 215 -14.28 -3.46 -9.13
C LEU A 215 -14.16 -4.90 -8.61
N LYS A 216 -15.27 -5.54 -8.23
CA LYS A 216 -15.29 -7.00 -7.95
C LYS A 216 -14.86 -7.80 -9.18
N GLY A 217 -15.32 -7.43 -10.37
CA GLY A 217 -14.86 -7.98 -11.64
C GLY A 217 -13.37 -7.72 -11.92
N ARG A 218 -12.88 -6.51 -11.63
CA ARG A 218 -11.46 -6.12 -11.83
C ARG A 218 -10.48 -6.99 -11.07
N ARG A 219 -10.83 -7.51 -9.89
CA ARG A 219 -9.99 -8.47 -9.15
C ARG A 219 -9.58 -9.66 -10.03
N LYS A 220 -10.48 -10.17 -10.87
CA LYS A 220 -10.17 -11.30 -11.77
C LYS A 220 -9.19 -10.92 -12.88
N ALA A 221 -9.30 -9.71 -13.42
CA ALA A 221 -8.37 -9.21 -14.44
C ALA A 221 -6.97 -9.02 -13.84
N ILE A 222 -6.88 -8.41 -12.65
CA ILE A 222 -5.62 -8.23 -11.92
C ILE A 222 -5.01 -9.60 -11.54
N ALA A 223 -5.81 -10.55 -11.06
CA ALA A 223 -5.34 -11.90 -10.77
C ALA A 223 -4.78 -12.62 -12.01
N LYS A 224 -5.41 -12.42 -13.18
CA LYS A 224 -4.91 -12.95 -14.46
C LYS A 224 -3.56 -12.32 -14.83
N SER A 225 -3.41 -11.00 -14.71
CA SER A 225 -2.13 -10.35 -14.99
C SER A 225 -1.03 -10.79 -14.02
N ILE A 226 -1.37 -11.05 -12.75
CA ILE A 226 -0.41 -11.62 -11.78
C ILE A 226 0.08 -12.99 -12.25
N ALA A 227 -0.83 -13.87 -12.68
CA ALA A 227 -0.46 -15.19 -13.17
C ALA A 227 0.41 -15.12 -14.44
N GLU A 228 0.10 -14.21 -15.37
CA GLU A 228 0.89 -13.98 -16.59
C GLU A 228 2.29 -13.42 -16.25
N CYS A 229 2.41 -12.42 -15.38
CA CYS A 229 3.72 -11.91 -14.94
C CYS A 229 4.53 -12.96 -14.17
N GLY A 230 3.87 -13.81 -13.38
CA GLY A 230 4.51 -14.95 -12.73
C GLY A 230 5.08 -15.95 -13.75
N GLN A 231 4.36 -16.20 -14.84
CA GLN A 231 4.84 -17.04 -15.94
C GLN A 231 6.09 -16.44 -16.60
N ASP A 232 6.08 -15.13 -16.89
CA ASP A 232 7.19 -14.45 -17.56
C ASP A 232 8.49 -14.52 -16.74
N ALA A 233 8.39 -14.47 -15.41
CA ALA A 233 9.53 -14.51 -14.50
C ALA A 233 9.83 -15.90 -13.93
N ASN A 234 9.03 -16.93 -14.25
CA ASN A 234 9.05 -18.25 -13.61
C ASN A 234 8.94 -18.17 -12.07
N THR A 235 8.05 -17.30 -11.59
CA THR A 235 7.78 -17.06 -10.16
C THR A 235 6.38 -17.56 -9.80
N SER A 236 6.29 -18.29 -8.69
CA SER A 236 5.00 -18.72 -8.13
C SER A 236 4.77 -18.04 -6.79
N PHE A 237 3.52 -17.64 -6.56
CA PHE A 237 3.07 -16.93 -5.37
C PHE A 237 2.25 -17.85 -4.45
N LYS A 238 2.27 -17.57 -3.14
CA LYS A 238 1.52 -18.31 -2.11
C LYS A 238 0.15 -17.71 -1.81
N GLY A 239 -0.07 -16.44 -2.14
CA GLY A 239 -1.32 -15.72 -1.93
C GLY A 239 -1.20 -14.29 -2.46
N SER A 240 -2.32 -13.74 -2.93
CA SER A 240 -2.37 -12.36 -3.43
C SER A 240 -3.49 -11.58 -2.76
N TRP A 241 -3.21 -10.34 -2.39
CA TRP A 241 -4.11 -9.44 -1.67
C TRP A 241 -4.42 -8.25 -2.55
N ILE A 242 -5.69 -8.09 -2.96
CA ILE A 242 -6.12 -7.04 -3.90
C ILE A 242 -7.13 -6.12 -3.22
N GLY A 243 -6.85 -4.81 -3.21
CA GLY A 243 -7.73 -3.78 -2.64
C GLY A 243 -7.89 -2.59 -3.57
N PHE A 244 -8.94 -1.80 -3.32
CA PHE A 244 -9.36 -0.69 -4.18
C PHE A 244 -9.67 0.54 -3.34
N ALA A 245 -9.64 1.71 -3.99
CA ALA A 245 -10.25 2.94 -3.52
C ALA A 245 -11.07 3.57 -4.64
N HIS A 246 -12.11 4.33 -4.31
CA HIS A 246 -12.82 5.13 -5.29
C HIS A 246 -13.46 6.38 -4.70
N ALA A 247 -13.82 7.31 -5.59
CA ALA A 247 -14.67 8.44 -5.26
C ALA A 247 -15.58 8.76 -6.44
N MET A 248 -16.85 9.05 -6.14
CA MET A 248 -17.78 9.66 -7.08
C MET A 248 -17.68 11.19 -6.96
N MET A 249 -17.47 11.87 -8.08
CA MET A 249 -17.38 13.32 -8.15
C MET A 249 -18.78 13.94 -8.29
N GLU A 250 -19.02 15.06 -7.61
CA GLU A 250 -20.17 15.92 -7.91
C GLU A 250 -19.95 16.71 -9.21
N PRO A 251 -21.01 17.24 -9.85
CA PRO A 251 -20.85 18.10 -11.03
C PRO A 251 -19.92 19.28 -10.73
N GLY A 252 -18.97 19.52 -11.63
CA GLY A 252 -17.96 20.56 -11.45
C GLY A 252 -16.86 20.20 -10.47
N GLN A 253 -16.64 18.92 -10.16
CA GLN A 253 -15.51 18.46 -9.37
C GLN A 253 -14.48 17.70 -10.21
N ILE A 254 -13.25 17.70 -9.72
CA ILE A 254 -12.15 16.87 -10.21
C ILE A 254 -11.75 15.87 -9.14
N GLY A 255 -11.56 14.63 -9.55
CA GLY A 255 -11.13 13.51 -8.72
C GLY A 255 -9.74 13.04 -9.12
N ASN A 256 -8.98 12.58 -8.13
CA ASN A 256 -7.71 11.89 -8.32
C ASN A 256 -7.70 10.62 -7.47
N ALA A 257 -7.48 9.47 -8.10
CA ALA A 257 -7.32 8.20 -7.40
C ALA A 257 -5.88 7.70 -7.56
N ILE A 258 -5.23 7.37 -6.45
CA ILE A 258 -3.84 6.91 -6.40
C ILE A 258 -3.76 5.51 -5.81
N THR A 259 -2.78 4.76 -6.29
CA THR A 259 -2.27 3.51 -5.72
C THR A 259 -0.79 3.71 -5.46
N VAL A 260 -0.34 3.38 -4.25
CA VAL A 260 1.02 3.64 -3.79
C VAL A 260 1.46 2.54 -2.82
N ALA A 261 2.60 1.90 -3.10
CA ALA A 261 3.36 1.12 -2.15
C ALA A 261 4.66 1.85 -1.79
N PRO A 262 4.74 2.53 -0.63
CA PRO A 262 5.95 3.23 -0.20
C PRO A 262 7.02 2.25 0.28
N TYR A 263 8.30 2.61 0.11
CA TYR A 263 9.44 1.86 0.64
C TYR A 263 10.20 2.71 1.66
N PHE A 264 10.17 2.30 2.93
CA PHE A 264 10.66 3.10 4.04
C PHE A 264 11.42 2.29 5.09
N SER A 265 12.15 2.97 5.97
CA SER A 265 12.78 2.43 7.17
C SER A 265 12.05 2.97 8.41
N MET A 266 11.82 2.11 9.39
CA MET A 266 11.06 2.40 10.60
C MET A 266 11.88 3.24 11.60
N PRO A 267 11.31 4.24 12.28
CA PRO A 267 12.01 4.93 13.35
C PRO A 267 12.09 4.06 14.60
N VAL A 268 13.14 4.24 15.41
CA VAL A 268 13.37 3.44 16.62
C VAL A 268 12.20 3.56 17.61
N ASP A 269 11.61 4.75 17.80
CA ASP A 269 10.52 4.90 18.77
C ASP A 269 9.20 4.27 18.28
N SER A 270 9.11 3.79 17.03
CA SER A 270 7.98 2.96 16.60
C SER A 270 8.05 1.53 17.13
N ILE A 271 9.17 1.14 17.75
CA ILE A 271 9.46 -0.22 18.18
C ILE A 271 9.43 -0.24 19.72
N PRO A 272 8.49 -0.97 20.35
CA PRO A 272 8.40 -1.01 21.81
C PRO A 272 9.68 -1.53 22.46
N GLY A 273 10.41 -0.65 23.14
CA GLY A 273 11.70 -0.97 23.76
C GLY A 273 12.87 -1.06 22.77
N GLY A 274 12.70 -0.55 21.55
CA GLY A 274 13.72 -0.54 20.52
C GLY A 274 14.91 0.35 20.84
N SER A 275 16.03 0.08 20.20
CA SER A 275 17.26 0.86 20.33
C SER A 275 18.08 0.79 19.05
N ILE A 276 18.62 1.94 18.66
CA ILE A 276 19.53 2.05 17.51
C ILE A 276 20.77 1.14 17.62
N LEU A 277 21.08 0.66 18.83
CA LEU A 277 22.19 -0.23 19.12
C LEU A 277 21.84 -1.72 18.97
N THR A 278 20.55 -2.05 18.79
CA THR A 278 20.05 -3.43 18.71
C THR A 278 19.17 -3.69 17.49
N PRO A 279 19.60 -3.29 16.27
CA PRO A 279 18.75 -3.32 15.07
C PRO A 279 18.16 -4.70 14.74
N ASP A 280 18.91 -5.79 14.95
CA ASP A 280 18.37 -7.15 14.75
C ASP A 280 17.25 -7.48 15.74
N THR A 281 17.41 -7.08 17.00
CA THR A 281 16.38 -7.28 18.04
C THR A 281 15.15 -6.42 17.76
N ASP A 282 15.35 -5.21 17.24
CA ASP A 282 14.28 -4.30 16.85
C ASP A 282 13.40 -4.91 15.75
N MET A 283 14.01 -5.51 14.72
CA MET A 283 13.26 -6.24 13.68
C MET A 283 12.54 -7.47 14.26
N ASP A 284 13.23 -8.26 15.10
CA ASP A 284 12.63 -9.42 15.77
C ASP A 284 11.40 -9.04 16.61
N ILE A 285 11.42 -7.88 17.28
CA ILE A 285 10.26 -7.37 18.03
C ILE A 285 9.08 -7.14 17.07
N MET A 286 9.31 -6.48 15.95
CA MET A 286 8.26 -6.10 15.00
C MET A 286 7.68 -7.30 14.24
N GLU A 287 8.49 -8.33 13.96
CA GLU A 287 8.02 -9.60 13.38
C GLU A 287 7.12 -10.40 14.33
N ASN A 288 7.40 -10.34 15.64
CA ASN A 288 6.69 -11.13 16.65
C ASN A 288 5.49 -10.41 17.28
N LEU A 289 5.38 -9.09 17.08
CA LEU A 289 4.21 -8.32 17.48
C LEU A 289 3.10 -8.46 16.43
N THR A 290 1.87 -8.63 16.89
CA THR A 290 0.68 -8.41 16.08
C THR A 290 0.26 -6.95 16.14
N MET A 291 -0.46 -6.45 15.14
CA MET A 291 -0.93 -5.07 15.11
C MET A 291 -1.65 -4.65 16.41
N PRO A 292 -2.61 -5.42 16.98
CA PRO A 292 -3.26 -5.03 18.23
C PRO A 292 -2.31 -4.95 19.43
N LYS A 293 -1.32 -5.86 19.53
CA LYS A 293 -0.34 -5.84 20.63
C LYS A 293 0.62 -4.66 20.51
N TRP A 294 0.98 -4.29 19.28
CA TRP A 294 1.79 -3.11 19.03
C TRP A 294 1.04 -1.83 19.41
N LEU A 295 -0.22 -1.69 18.98
CA LEU A 295 -1.09 -0.57 19.37
C LEU A 295 -1.18 -0.42 20.89
N ASP A 296 -1.43 -1.51 21.62
CA ASP A 296 -1.48 -1.52 23.08
C ASP A 296 -0.16 -1.06 23.72
N LYS A 297 0.97 -1.63 23.29
CA LYS A 297 2.31 -1.26 23.78
C LYS A 297 2.69 0.19 23.50
N MET A 298 2.24 0.72 22.37
CA MET A 298 2.45 2.11 21.97
C MET A 298 1.47 3.09 22.63
N GLY A 299 0.43 2.58 23.32
CA GLY A 299 -0.65 3.41 23.85
C GLY A 299 -1.53 4.04 22.77
N TYR A 300 -1.60 3.43 21.58
CA TYR A 300 -2.39 3.89 20.45
C TYR A 300 -3.77 3.25 20.42
N LYS A 301 -4.79 4.05 20.12
CA LYS A 301 -6.14 3.55 19.83
C LYS A 301 -6.19 3.09 18.38
N SER A 302 -6.84 1.97 18.09
CA SER A 302 -7.05 1.56 16.69
C SER A 302 -7.86 2.62 15.93
N LEU A 303 -7.34 3.01 14.76
CA LEU A 303 -7.99 3.93 13.81
C LEU A 303 -8.94 3.20 12.87
N THR A 304 -8.73 1.90 12.65
CA THR A 304 -9.46 1.11 11.66
C THR A 304 -10.56 0.24 12.28
N ALA A 305 -10.61 0.17 13.61
CA ALA A 305 -11.63 -0.57 14.35
C ALA A 305 -13.05 -0.28 13.84
N ASN A 306 -13.87 -1.34 13.77
CA ASN A 306 -15.27 -1.29 13.32
C ASN A 306 -15.46 -0.73 11.90
N GLY A 307 -14.45 -0.84 11.03
CA GLY A 307 -14.54 -0.36 9.64
C GLY A 307 -14.61 1.17 9.54
N ALA A 308 -14.00 1.89 10.49
CA ALA A 308 -13.99 3.36 10.53
C ALA A 308 -13.29 3.98 9.31
N ILE A 309 -12.41 3.24 8.64
CA ILE A 309 -11.72 3.67 7.43
C ILE A 309 -12.36 3.05 6.18
N LYS A 310 -12.67 3.91 5.21
CA LYS A 310 -13.14 3.58 3.86
C LYS A 310 -12.17 4.19 2.85
N TYR A 311 -11.89 3.45 1.77
CA TYR A 311 -10.89 3.81 0.77
C TYR A 311 -11.55 4.37 -0.49
#